data_AF-A0A2E6YLA1-F1
#
_entry.id   AF-A0A2E6YLA1-F1
#
_cell.length_a   1.000
_cell.length_b   1.000
_cell.length_c   1.000
_cell.angle_alpha   90.00
_cell.angle_beta   90.00
_cell.angle_gamma   90.00
#
_symmetry.space_group_name_H-M   'P 1'
#
loop_
_entity.id
_entity.type
_entity.pdbx_description
1 polymer ?
#
loop_
_entity_poly.entity_id
_entity_poly.type
_entity_poly.pdbx_seq_one_letter_code
_entity_poly.pdbx_strand_id
1 'polypeptide(L)'
;MKKITDEMNWAMVDCYVSDPVPLDEADLSKPFVYDREWGIFYVPSGYHQSVQCMLLAWKKGYPSITDLLINDPELEAEVKEKTYSSAGKYSYLADKFLELQGTAMKSSIGDKLQVYSLKNLSFNEKAKFQHFEIFETDSLN
;
A
#
# COMPACT_ATOMS: atom_id res chain seq x y z
N MET A 1 5.05 -13.64 8.50
CA MET A 1 5.01 -12.16 8.40
C MET A 1 6.34 -11.60 8.90
N LYS A 2 6.85 -10.53 8.28
CA LYS A 2 8.05 -9.83 8.74
C LYS A 2 7.78 -9.11 10.07
N LYS A 3 8.82 -8.98 10.88
CA LYS A 3 8.76 -8.24 12.15
C LYS A 3 8.76 -6.74 11.87
N ILE A 4 7.90 -6.00 12.57
CA ILE A 4 7.86 -4.54 12.58
C ILE A 4 8.90 -4.01 13.57
N THR A 5 9.70 -3.02 13.16
CA THR A 5 10.68 -2.34 14.02
C THR A 5 10.04 -1.17 14.77
N ASP A 6 10.73 -0.63 15.77
CA ASP A 6 10.20 0.52 16.53
C ASP A 6 10.02 1.77 15.64
N GLU A 7 10.93 2.00 14.68
CA GLU A 7 10.81 3.09 13.70
C GLU A 7 9.58 2.91 12.78
N MET A 8 9.32 1.67 12.35
CA MET A 8 8.12 1.33 11.58
C MET A 8 6.85 1.52 12.41
N ASN A 9 6.87 1.18 13.71
CA ASN A 9 5.74 1.42 14.60
C ASN A 9 5.39 2.91 14.71
N TRP A 10 6.40 3.80 14.78
CA TRP A 10 6.14 5.25 14.77
C TRP A 10 5.48 5.71 13.46
N ALA A 11 5.93 5.21 12.31
CA ALA A 11 5.32 5.51 11.02
C ALA A 11 3.85 5.02 10.93
N MET A 12 3.53 3.89 11.57
CA MET A 12 2.16 3.38 11.66
C MET A 12 1.25 4.31 12.48
N VAL A 13 1.76 4.86 13.58
CA VAL A 13 1.03 5.83 14.41
C VAL A 13 0.68 7.07 13.58
N ASP A 14 1.63 7.58 12.79
CA ASP A 14 1.41 8.73 11.91
C ASP A 14 0.35 8.47 10.82
N CYS A 15 0.19 7.20 10.43
CA CYS A 15 -0.79 6.76 9.42
C CYS A 15 -2.13 6.29 10.01
N TYR A 16 -2.30 6.31 11.34
CA TYR A 16 -3.50 5.82 12.06
C TYR A 16 -3.91 4.38 11.67
N VAL A 17 -2.93 3.54 11.35
CA VAL A 17 -3.17 2.19 10.84
C VAL A 17 -3.16 1.15 11.95
N SER A 18 -3.87 0.04 11.78
CA SER A 18 -3.79 -1.09 12.72
C SER A 18 -2.45 -1.82 12.64
N ASP A 19 -2.18 -2.64 13.66
CA ASP A 19 -1.22 -3.73 13.51
C ASP A 19 -1.60 -4.65 12.34
N PRO A 20 -0.61 -5.24 11.64
CA PRO A 20 -0.91 -6.14 10.54
C PRO A 20 -1.51 -7.45 11.04
N VAL A 21 -2.48 -7.96 10.29
CA VAL A 21 -3.13 -9.25 10.51
C VAL A 21 -2.79 -10.20 9.36
N PRO A 22 -2.51 -11.50 9.61
CA PRO A 22 -2.34 -12.47 8.53
C PRO A 22 -3.55 -12.47 7.59
N LEU A 23 -3.33 -12.61 6.28
CA LEU A 23 -4.42 -12.64 5.29
C LEU A 23 -5.49 -13.71 5.62
N ASP A 24 -5.06 -14.85 6.17
CA ASP A 24 -5.95 -15.95 6.54
C ASP A 24 -6.88 -15.64 7.72
N GLU A 25 -6.50 -14.67 8.56
CA GLU A 25 -7.22 -14.28 9.78
C GLU A 25 -7.94 -12.94 9.64
N ALA A 26 -7.70 -12.23 8.54
CA ALA A 26 -8.21 -10.89 8.32
C ALA A 26 -9.71 -10.88 7.97
N ASP A 27 -10.46 -10.02 8.64
CA ASP A 27 -11.79 -9.57 8.24
C ASP A 27 -11.70 -8.62 7.03
N LEU A 28 -11.93 -9.16 5.83
CA LEU A 28 -11.82 -8.42 4.57
C LEU A 28 -13.03 -7.50 4.28
N SER A 29 -14.04 -7.45 5.15
CA SER A 29 -15.16 -6.51 5.00
C SER A 29 -14.74 -5.05 5.26
N LYS A 30 -13.68 -4.87 6.06
CA LYS A 30 -13.14 -3.56 6.44
C LYS A 30 -12.26 -2.97 5.34
N PRO A 31 -12.09 -1.64 5.28
CA PRO A 31 -11.08 -1.04 4.42
C PRO A 31 -9.67 -1.47 4.84
N PHE A 32 -8.83 -1.81 3.87
CA PHE A 32 -7.49 -2.31 4.14
C PHE A 32 -6.47 -1.99 3.04
N VAL A 33 -5.19 -2.08 3.40
CA VAL A 33 -4.06 -2.24 2.48
C VAL A 33 -3.36 -3.55 2.81
N TYR A 34 -3.08 -4.34 1.78
CA TYR A 34 -2.44 -5.64 1.86
C TYR A 34 -1.02 -5.57 1.31
N ASP A 35 -0.07 -6.14 2.04
CA ASP A 35 1.24 -6.53 1.53
C ASP A 35 1.56 -7.95 1.97
N ARG A 36 2.05 -8.78 1.05
CA ARG A 36 2.34 -10.21 1.30
C ARG A 36 3.33 -10.45 2.45
N GLU A 37 4.30 -9.58 2.65
CA GLU A 37 5.35 -9.78 3.66
C GLU A 37 4.84 -9.47 5.07
N TRP A 38 3.96 -8.48 5.21
CA TRP A 38 3.48 -8.01 6.51
C TRP A 38 2.04 -8.43 6.83
N GLY A 39 1.14 -8.47 5.85
CA GLY A 39 -0.26 -8.86 6.01
C GLY A 39 -1.24 -7.74 5.65
N ILE A 40 -2.41 -7.79 6.27
CA ILE A 40 -3.51 -6.84 6.13
C ILE A 40 -3.38 -5.76 7.19
N PHE A 41 -3.35 -4.51 6.74
CA PHE A 41 -3.43 -3.32 7.56
C PHE A 41 -4.82 -2.70 7.42
N TYR A 42 -5.57 -2.57 8.52
CA TYR A 42 -6.85 -1.86 8.50
C TYR A 42 -6.63 -0.36 8.50
N VAL A 43 -7.31 0.34 7.59
CA VAL A 43 -7.03 1.75 7.33
C VAL A 43 -8.28 2.61 7.54
N PRO A 44 -8.19 3.70 8.33
CA PRO A 44 -9.27 4.67 8.42
C PRO A 44 -9.55 5.36 7.07
N SER A 45 -10.77 5.89 6.93
CA SER A 45 -11.14 6.64 5.73
C SER A 45 -10.18 7.80 5.47
N GLY A 46 -9.65 7.89 4.25
CA GLY A 46 -8.71 8.94 3.83
C GLY A 46 -7.21 8.61 4.00
N TYR A 47 -6.83 7.49 4.61
CA TYR A 47 -5.41 7.18 4.91
C TYR A 47 -4.76 6.11 4.02
N HIS A 48 -5.50 5.50 3.09
CA HIS A 48 -4.99 4.41 2.26
C HIS A 48 -3.73 4.81 1.46
N GLN A 49 -3.69 5.99 0.85
CA GLN A 49 -2.51 6.47 0.13
C GLN A 49 -1.31 6.65 1.06
N SER A 50 -1.51 7.18 2.27
CA SER A 50 -0.44 7.32 3.27
C SER A 50 0.12 5.96 3.68
N VAL A 51 -0.75 4.98 3.93
CA VAL A 51 -0.34 3.61 4.27
C VAL A 51 0.38 2.92 3.11
N GLN A 52 -0.08 3.10 1.88
CA GLN A 52 0.60 2.56 0.69
C GLN A 52 1.99 3.18 0.50
N CYS A 53 2.13 4.50 0.71
CA CYS A 53 3.43 5.19 0.67
C CYS A 53 4.37 4.71 1.78
N MET A 54 3.84 4.50 3.00
CA MET A 54 4.59 3.94 4.12
C MET A 54 5.12 2.54 3.77
N LEU A 55 4.25 1.65 3.27
CA LEU A 55 4.63 0.30 2.87
C LEU A 55 5.62 0.30 1.69
N LEU A 56 5.48 1.23 0.74
CA LEU A 56 6.47 1.40 -0.34
C LEU A 56 7.86 1.73 0.23
N ALA A 57 7.95 2.64 1.20
CA ALA A 57 9.20 2.96 1.88
C ALA A 57 9.80 1.71 2.54
N TRP A 58 8.99 0.92 3.23
CA TRP A 58 9.45 -0.31 3.89
C TRP A 58 9.95 -1.35 2.90
N LYS A 59 9.27 -1.51 1.75
CA LYS A 59 9.70 -2.38 0.65
C LYS A 59 11.04 -1.96 0.05
N LYS A 60 11.36 -0.67 0.15
CA LYS A 60 12.64 -0.09 -0.28
C LYS A 60 13.70 -0.05 0.84
N GLY A 61 13.36 -0.51 2.05
CA GLY A 61 14.28 -0.59 3.17
C GLY A 61 14.38 0.68 4.01
N TYR A 62 13.44 1.62 3.87
CA TYR A 62 13.39 2.88 4.61
C TYR A 62 12.19 2.90 5.57
N PRO A 63 12.32 3.49 6.76
CA PRO A 63 11.24 3.50 7.75
C PRO A 63 10.10 4.47 7.40
N SER A 64 10.39 5.52 6.63
CA SER A 64 9.41 6.53 6.21
C SER A 64 9.54 6.92 4.74
N ILE A 65 8.49 7.53 4.18
CA ILE A 65 8.51 8.06 2.82
C ILE A 65 9.49 9.23 2.66
N THR A 66 9.72 9.99 3.74
CA THR A 66 10.70 11.06 3.76
C THR A 66 12.11 10.49 3.62
N ASP A 67 12.43 9.44 4.37
CA ASP A 67 13.73 8.76 4.27
C ASP A 67 13.92 8.12 2.90
N LEU A 68 12.88 7.49 2.34
CA LEU A 68 12.94 6.95 0.98
C LEU A 68 13.33 8.05 -0.03
N LEU A 69 12.63 9.19 -0.04
CA LEU A 69 12.86 10.22 -1.05
C LEU A 69 14.18 10.98 -0.86
N ILE A 70 14.67 11.11 0.38
CA ILE A 70 16.01 11.68 0.63
C ILE A 70 17.11 10.76 0.10
N ASN A 71 16.90 9.44 0.18
CA ASN A 71 17.92 8.45 -0.17
C ASN A 71 17.74 7.81 -1.57
N ASP A 72 16.65 8.15 -2.28
CA ASP A 72 16.37 7.75 -3.67
C ASP A 72 16.13 8.99 -4.54
N PRO A 73 17.21 9.69 -4.98
CA PRO A 73 17.09 10.94 -5.73
C PRO A 73 16.47 10.76 -7.12
N GLU A 74 16.55 9.54 -7.69
CA GLU A 74 15.90 9.23 -8.97
C GLU A 74 14.38 9.20 -8.79
N LEU A 75 13.89 8.50 -7.76
CA LEU A 75 12.47 8.51 -7.41
C LEU A 75 11.99 9.91 -7.00
N GLU A 76 12.81 10.67 -6.26
CA GLU A 76 12.46 12.04 -5.88
C GLU A 76 12.30 12.95 -7.11
N ALA A 77 13.20 12.84 -8.08
CA ALA A 77 13.10 13.57 -9.34
C ALA A 77 11.86 13.13 -10.16
N GLU A 78 11.60 11.83 -10.25
CA GLU A 78 10.42 11.28 -10.94
C GLU A 78 9.12 11.81 -10.32
N VAL A 79 9.01 11.80 -8.99
CA VAL A 79 7.85 12.35 -8.27
C VAL A 79 7.67 13.84 -8.54
N LYS A 80 8.76 14.63 -8.53
CA LYS A 80 8.71 16.08 -8.81
C LYS A 80 8.30 16.38 -10.26
N GLU A 81 8.69 15.54 -11.21
CA GLU A 81 8.31 15.68 -12.62
C GLU A 81 6.84 15.32 -12.84
N LYS A 82 6.36 14.24 -12.22
CA LYS A 82 5.01 13.70 -12.43
C LYS A 82 3.94 14.39 -11.59
N THR A 83 4.30 15.14 -10.56
CA THR A 83 3.34 15.67 -9.59
C THR A 83 3.58 17.15 -9.28
N TYR A 84 2.50 17.92 -9.24
CA TYR A 84 2.53 19.36 -8.99
C TYR A 84 2.04 19.76 -7.59
N SER A 85 1.70 18.78 -6.75
CA SER A 85 1.19 18.99 -5.40
C SER A 85 1.58 17.84 -4.47
N SER A 86 1.56 18.10 -3.16
CA SER A 86 1.77 17.06 -2.16
C SER A 86 0.74 15.93 -2.31
N ALA A 87 -0.52 16.25 -2.62
CA ALA A 87 -1.56 15.24 -2.86
C ALA A 87 -1.23 14.37 -4.09
N GLY A 88 -0.76 15.00 -5.18
CA GLY A 88 -0.29 14.28 -6.37
C GLY A 88 0.85 13.32 -6.06
N LYS A 89 1.82 13.75 -5.24
CA LYS A 89 2.93 12.90 -4.78
C LYS A 89 2.44 11.64 -4.05
N TYR A 90 1.51 11.77 -3.10
CA TYR A 90 0.98 10.61 -2.36
C TYR A 90 0.19 9.67 -3.27
N SER A 91 -0.61 10.20 -4.21
CA SER A 91 -1.31 9.37 -5.20
C SER A 91 -0.32 8.59 -6.06
N TYR A 92 0.70 9.28 -6.56
CA TYR A 92 1.71 8.67 -7.44
C TYR A 92 2.46 7.51 -6.76
N LEU A 93 2.91 7.74 -5.52
CA LEU A 93 3.65 6.75 -4.74
C LEU A 93 2.74 5.60 -4.28
N ALA A 94 1.45 5.87 -4.03
CA ALA A 94 0.44 4.85 -3.75
C ALA A 94 0.25 3.91 -4.96
N ASP A 95 0.18 4.45 -6.17
CA ASP A 95 0.08 3.64 -7.39
C ASP A 95 1.34 2.79 -7.60
N LYS A 96 2.54 3.36 -7.39
CA LYS A 96 3.83 2.62 -7.41
C LYS A 96 3.87 1.46 -6.40
N PHE A 97 3.18 1.57 -5.26
CA PHE A 97 3.05 0.46 -4.32
C PHE A 97 2.19 -0.67 -4.88
N LEU A 98 1.07 -0.35 -5.54
CA LEU A 98 0.20 -1.36 -6.14
C LEU A 98 0.86 -2.11 -7.30
N GLU A 99 1.82 -1.48 -7.99
CA GLU A 99 2.65 -2.12 -9.02
C GLU A 99 3.51 -3.28 -8.48
N LEU A 100 3.77 -3.33 -7.17
CA LEU A 100 4.57 -4.38 -6.55
C LEU A 100 3.83 -5.72 -6.51
N GLN A 101 4.60 -6.81 -6.40
CA GLN A 101 4.02 -8.14 -6.23
C GLN A 101 3.43 -8.33 -4.83
N GLY A 102 2.25 -8.94 -4.78
CA GLY A 102 1.59 -9.28 -3.52
C GLY A 102 1.02 -8.08 -2.78
N THR A 103 0.60 -7.04 -3.50
CA THR A 103 -0.05 -5.86 -2.92
C THR A 103 -1.49 -5.74 -3.43
N ALA A 104 -2.36 -5.22 -2.57
CA ALA A 104 -3.75 -4.92 -2.90
C ALA A 104 -4.29 -3.88 -1.92
N MET A 105 -5.41 -3.25 -2.23
CA MET A 105 -6.14 -2.43 -1.26
C MET A 105 -7.64 -2.47 -1.48
N LYS A 106 -8.40 -2.22 -0.41
CA LYS A 106 -9.84 -1.97 -0.43
C LYS A 106 -10.14 -0.65 0.27
N SER A 107 -10.76 0.29 -0.44
CA SER A 107 -11.05 1.63 0.09
C SER A 107 -12.29 1.59 0.99
N SER A 108 -12.46 2.63 1.80
CA SER A 108 -13.74 2.91 2.48
C SER A 108 -14.85 3.33 1.53
N ILE A 109 -14.47 3.76 0.31
CA ILE A 109 -15.37 4.21 -0.74
C ILE A 109 -15.43 3.12 -1.80
N GLY A 110 -16.56 2.43 -1.88
CA GLY A 110 -16.76 1.29 -2.78
C GLY A 110 -16.37 -0.05 -2.16
N ASP A 111 -16.70 -1.12 -2.87
CA ASP A 111 -16.47 -2.51 -2.42
C ASP A 111 -15.53 -3.29 -3.35
N LYS A 112 -14.73 -2.54 -4.13
CA LYS A 112 -13.78 -3.12 -5.09
C LYS A 112 -12.42 -3.31 -4.45
N LEU A 113 -11.77 -4.42 -4.80
CA LEU A 113 -10.37 -4.63 -4.51
C LEU A 113 -9.56 -4.03 -5.64
N GLN A 114 -8.67 -3.09 -5.31
CA GLN A 114 -7.74 -2.51 -6.26
C GLN A 114 -6.42 -3.27 -6.19
N VAL A 115 -5.93 -3.65 -7.36
CA VAL A 115 -4.64 -4.28 -7.60
C VAL A 115 -4.06 -3.67 -8.87
N TYR A 116 -2.74 -3.64 -9.03
CA TYR A 116 -2.20 -3.25 -10.33
C TYR A 116 -2.48 -4.30 -11.39
N SER A 117 -2.15 -5.56 -11.08
CA SER A 117 -2.51 -6.69 -11.92
C SER A 117 -2.75 -7.93 -11.08
N LEU A 118 -3.73 -8.74 -11.46
CA LEU A 118 -3.96 -10.08 -10.94
C LEU A 118 -2.71 -10.97 -11.05
N LYS A 119 -1.83 -10.72 -12.02
CA LYS A 119 -0.56 -11.47 -12.14
C LYS A 119 0.37 -11.25 -10.94
N ASN A 120 0.23 -10.14 -10.22
CA ASN A 120 1.01 -9.83 -9.02
C ASN A 120 0.56 -10.64 -7.80
N LEU A 121 -0.62 -11.27 -7.86
CA LEU A 121 -1.15 -12.13 -6.82
C LEU A 121 -0.88 -13.61 -7.11
N SER A 122 -0.45 -14.31 -6.06
CA SER A 122 -0.33 -15.76 -6.00
C SER A 122 -1.70 -16.43 -6.07
N PHE A 123 -1.71 -17.75 -6.31
CA PHE A 123 -2.93 -18.54 -6.33
C PHE A 123 -3.73 -18.43 -5.02
N ASN A 124 -3.07 -18.51 -3.88
CA ASN A 124 -3.73 -18.45 -2.57
C ASN A 124 -4.33 -17.06 -2.30
N GLU A 125 -3.64 -15.99 -2.67
CA GLU A 125 -4.14 -14.62 -2.54
C GLU A 125 -5.37 -14.41 -3.42
N LYS A 126 -5.34 -14.87 -4.67
CA LYS A 126 -6.49 -14.83 -5.58
C LYS A 126 -7.70 -15.57 -5.00
N ALA A 127 -7.48 -16.76 -4.45
CA ALA A 127 -8.54 -17.53 -3.81
C ALA A 127 -9.16 -16.80 -2.62
N LYS A 128 -8.36 -16.07 -1.83
CA LYS A 128 -8.87 -15.25 -0.71
C LYS A 128 -9.64 -14.03 -1.17
N PHE A 129 -9.21 -13.44 -2.28
CA PHE A 129 -9.80 -12.22 -2.83
C PHE A 129 -10.92 -12.46 -3.86
N GLN A 130 -11.28 -13.72 -4.14
CA GLN A 130 -12.24 -14.09 -5.18
C GLN A 130 -13.63 -13.47 -5.03
N HIS A 131 -13.98 -13.01 -3.83
CA HIS A 131 -15.29 -12.43 -3.52
C HIS A 131 -15.40 -10.94 -3.84
N PHE A 132 -14.28 -10.28 -4.19
CA PHE A 132 -14.28 -8.88 -4.58
C PHE A 132 -14.47 -8.71 -6.09
N GLU A 133 -15.16 -7.64 -6.46
CA GLU A 133 -14.99 -7.08 -7.79
C GLU A 133 -13.57 -6.48 -7.87
N ILE A 134 -12.79 -6.91 -8.85
CA ILE A 134 -11.38 -6.52 -8.97
C ILE A 134 -11.26 -5.38 -9.97
N PHE A 135 -10.60 -4.31 -9.52
CA PHE A 135 -10.23 -3.19 -10.35
C PHE A 135 -8.72 -3.24 -10.59
N GLU A 136 -8.31 -3.62 -11.80
CA GLU A 136 -6.92 -3.53 -12.24
C GLU A 136 -6.61 -2.07 -12.61
N THR A 137 -5.62 -1.47 -11.94
CA THR A 137 -5.21 -0.09 -12.21
C THR A 137 -4.22 -0.09 -13.39
N ASP A 138 -4.71 0.00 -14.62
CA ASP A 138 -3.86 0.16 -15.80
C ASP A 138 -3.27 1.59 -15.86
N SER A 139 -2.18 1.79 -15.13
CA SER A 139 -1.26 2.93 -15.23
C SER A 139 -1.76 4.31 -14.74
N LEU A 140 -0.85 5.00 -14.06
CA LEU A 140 -0.83 6.44 -13.80
C LEU A 140 -1.19 7.25 -15.05
N ASN A 141 -2.29 8.02 -14.99
CA ASN A 141 -2.56 9.10 -15.93
C ASN A 141 -1.49 10.20 -15.83
#